data_AF-A0A950PF02-F1
#
_entry.id   AF-A0A950PF02-F1
#
_cell.length_a   1.000
_cell.length_b   1.000
_cell.length_c   1.000
_cell.angle_alpha   90.00
_cell.angle_beta   90.00
_cell.angle_gamma   90.00
#
_symmetry.space_group_name_H-M   'P 1'
#
loop_
_entity.id
_entity.type
_entity.pdbx_description
1 polymer ?
#
loop_
_entity_poly.entity_id
_entity_poly.type
_entity_poly.pdbx_seq_one_letter_code
_entity_poly.pdbx_strand_id
1 'polypeptide(L)'
;MAGTLMPDHSHHPHPANGNSAMTSTSQDLSVADRLRAQHGPALTLGRDCDLPDDLVIELDTDAHLTIGDRVSIRRGTTIQVLRGATIAIGNDVAIGEHVFISAMAGIRLGDGAALSNMVDLHDHNHRERSTTHMPGGELVPWASGFEAAPIVIEPGAILSNKVTVTGGVRIGANALVGANAVVSRSIPPDTKATGVPATARRRFDGAAVPVIEDRRTLSVGFFGTSIMEHLEGYNTQLIEQANLPQIGSKVTVQGWHQRGWVHRLALSLRAAWPYVTFEVNNHGEGGATSRDIARIVEGDRRTDGVDYDLVFLGCGINDVWRRFQGRTSEAVGIEEYADHMAAMLTQLGGYSRRLIVISETPFGPVDTPEIVSEMNAELTRYNDAAAKAASKHGALYLDVWAPFTAAARQLATAPAGHQPGSVWSDGVHLTELGDAVLLRQVETFLAEHHIIDKLLDYPRLERDRAPEAYRPMFTAHRPAHN
;
A
#
# COMPACT_ATOMS: atom_id res chain seq x y z
N MET A 1 37.28 16.70 -77.82
CA MET A 1 38.43 15.89 -78.27
C MET A 1 39.66 16.33 -77.50
N ALA A 2 40.41 15.34 -77.02
CA ALA A 2 41.77 15.32 -76.48
C ALA A 2 42.47 16.63 -76.08
N GLY A 3 42.82 16.71 -74.78
CA GLY A 3 43.73 17.67 -74.19
C GLY A 3 45.19 17.20 -74.19
N THR A 4 46.06 18.19 -74.37
CA THR A 4 47.48 18.26 -74.68
C THR A 4 48.47 17.57 -73.71
N LEU A 5 49.62 17.16 -74.29
CA LEU A 5 50.80 16.54 -73.68
C LEU A 5 51.73 17.51 -72.91
N MET A 6 52.25 17.01 -71.77
CA MET A 6 53.65 17.03 -71.23
C MET A 6 54.32 18.38 -70.90
N PRO A 7 55.34 18.47 -69.99
CA PRO A 7 56.29 17.42 -69.58
C PRO A 7 56.67 17.30 -68.09
N ASP A 8 57.47 16.26 -67.81
CA ASP A 8 58.12 15.84 -66.56
C ASP A 8 59.46 16.56 -66.31
N HIS A 9 59.78 16.91 -65.05
CA HIS A 9 60.99 16.49 -64.32
C HIS A 9 61.30 17.31 -63.03
N SER A 10 61.31 16.54 -61.92
CA SER A 10 62.26 16.44 -60.80
C SER A 10 62.40 17.49 -59.66
N HIS A 11 62.20 16.93 -58.45
CA HIS A 11 62.94 17.02 -57.18
C HIS A 11 62.95 18.29 -56.29
N HIS A 12 62.36 18.15 -55.08
CA HIS A 12 63.07 18.20 -53.80
C HIS A 12 62.26 17.55 -52.65
N PRO A 13 62.90 17.02 -51.57
CA PRO A 13 62.29 16.10 -50.61
C PRO A 13 61.69 16.81 -49.38
N HIS A 14 60.64 16.23 -48.79
CA HIS A 14 60.13 16.62 -47.47
C HIS A 14 60.30 15.47 -46.44
N PRO A 15 60.63 15.79 -45.17
CA PRO A 15 61.08 14.83 -44.18
C PRO A 15 59.91 14.14 -43.47
N ALA A 16 60.20 12.95 -42.97
CA ALA A 16 59.36 12.19 -42.06
C ALA A 16 59.11 12.98 -40.76
N ASN A 17 57.85 13.04 -40.35
CA ASN A 17 57.50 13.22 -38.94
C ASN A 17 56.45 12.18 -38.58
N GLY A 18 56.81 11.35 -37.60
CA GLY A 18 56.03 10.24 -37.12
C GLY A 18 54.70 10.69 -36.54
N ASN A 19 53.63 10.06 -37.02
CA ASN A 19 52.36 10.07 -36.32
C ASN A 19 52.24 8.71 -35.64
N SER A 20 52.58 8.65 -34.35
CA SER A 20 52.30 7.49 -33.52
C SER A 20 50.80 7.28 -33.46
N ALA A 21 50.34 6.19 -34.06
CA ALA A 21 48.97 5.75 -34.01
C ALA A 21 48.52 5.56 -32.55
N MET A 22 47.65 6.44 -32.06
CA MET A 22 46.69 6.10 -31.01
C MET A 22 45.38 5.70 -31.68
N THR A 23 45.34 4.48 -32.17
CA THR A 23 44.09 3.75 -32.41
C THR A 23 44.03 2.65 -31.36
N SER A 24 43.64 3.03 -30.14
CA SER A 24 43.12 2.06 -29.16
C SER A 24 41.74 1.63 -29.68
N THR A 25 41.70 0.41 -30.21
CA THR A 25 40.53 -0.27 -30.73
C THR A 25 39.56 -0.57 -29.59
N SER A 26 38.27 -0.25 -29.76
CA SER A 26 37.20 -0.60 -28.82
C SER A 26 36.98 -2.11 -28.61
N GLN A 27 37.80 -2.95 -29.25
CA GLN A 27 37.73 -4.42 -29.23
C GLN A 27 38.52 -5.07 -28.07
N ASP A 28 39.41 -4.34 -27.39
CA ASP A 28 40.20 -4.89 -26.27
C ASP A 28 39.60 -4.59 -24.87
N LEU A 29 38.50 -3.84 -24.83
CA LEU A 29 37.83 -3.49 -23.58
C LEU A 29 36.88 -4.62 -23.15
N SER A 30 36.86 -4.90 -21.84
CA SER A 30 35.83 -5.75 -21.24
C SER A 30 34.44 -5.19 -21.54
N VAL A 31 33.40 -6.05 -21.55
CA VAL A 31 32.01 -5.61 -21.75
C VAL A 31 31.65 -4.46 -20.79
N ALA A 32 32.06 -4.59 -19.53
CA ALA A 32 31.85 -3.58 -18.49
C ALA A 32 32.46 -2.22 -18.85
N ASP A 33 33.69 -2.20 -19.34
CA ASP A 33 34.38 -0.95 -19.69
C ASP A 33 33.77 -0.28 -20.92
N ARG A 34 33.32 -1.07 -21.90
CA ARG A 34 32.58 -0.54 -23.06
C ARG A 34 31.27 0.12 -22.64
N LEU A 35 30.50 -0.53 -21.77
CA LEU A 35 29.23 0.02 -21.27
C LEU A 35 29.45 1.29 -20.45
N ARG A 36 30.48 1.33 -19.59
CA ARG A 36 30.85 2.55 -18.85
C ARG A 36 31.21 3.70 -19.80
N ALA A 37 32.00 3.43 -20.84
CA ALA A 37 32.36 4.45 -21.83
C ALA A 37 31.14 4.94 -22.63
N GLN A 38 30.19 4.05 -22.95
CA GLN A 38 28.98 4.37 -23.70
C GLN A 38 27.99 5.22 -22.91
N HIS A 39 27.76 4.91 -21.62
CA HIS A 39 26.68 5.52 -20.83
C HIS A 39 27.17 6.56 -19.80
N GLY A 40 28.48 6.61 -19.54
CA GLY A 40 29.09 7.57 -18.62
C GLY A 40 28.40 7.58 -17.25
N PRO A 41 28.03 8.76 -16.70
CA PRO A 41 27.44 8.86 -15.36
C PRO A 41 26.00 8.34 -15.26
N ALA A 42 25.34 8.02 -16.37
CA ALA A 42 24.00 7.44 -16.35
C ALA A 42 24.00 5.95 -15.94
N LEU A 43 25.18 5.30 -15.94
CA LEU A 43 25.37 3.92 -15.53
C LEU A 43 26.35 3.83 -14.35
N THR A 44 25.88 3.29 -13.23
CA THR A 44 26.74 2.82 -12.14
C THR A 44 26.89 1.30 -12.27
N LEU A 45 28.12 0.80 -12.40
CA LEU A 45 28.40 -0.63 -12.55
C LEU A 45 29.43 -1.08 -11.51
N GLY A 46 29.03 -2.03 -10.67
CA GLY A 46 29.84 -2.66 -9.63
C GLY A 46 30.95 -3.56 -10.17
N ARG A 47 31.54 -4.33 -9.26
CA ARG A 47 32.66 -5.23 -9.50
C ARG A 47 32.19 -6.64 -9.80
N ASP A 48 33.04 -7.41 -10.48
CA ASP A 48 32.87 -8.84 -10.72
C ASP A 48 31.54 -9.22 -11.41
N CYS A 49 31.06 -8.35 -12.31
CA CYS A 49 29.86 -8.61 -13.10
C CYS A 49 30.17 -9.48 -14.33
N ASP A 50 29.31 -10.46 -14.59
CA ASP A 50 29.33 -11.31 -15.79
C ASP A 50 28.24 -10.81 -16.75
N LEU A 51 28.64 -10.07 -17.79
CA LEU A 51 27.75 -9.38 -18.73
C LEU A 51 27.99 -9.89 -20.16
N PRO A 52 26.94 -10.19 -20.94
CA PRO A 52 27.08 -10.70 -22.29
C PRO A 52 27.31 -9.55 -23.30
N ASP A 53 27.98 -9.85 -24.41
CA ASP A 53 28.25 -8.87 -25.48
C ASP A 53 26.97 -8.31 -26.13
N ASP A 54 25.86 -9.05 -26.06
CA ASP A 54 24.56 -8.68 -26.65
C ASP A 54 23.59 -8.03 -25.65
N LEU A 55 24.06 -7.63 -24.46
CA LEU A 55 23.26 -6.88 -23.50
C LEU A 55 22.88 -5.51 -24.08
N VAL A 56 21.58 -5.27 -24.19
CA VAL A 56 21.05 -3.98 -24.66
C VAL A 56 20.69 -3.11 -23.46
N ILE A 57 21.28 -1.93 -23.38
CA ILE A 57 20.97 -0.89 -22.38
C ILE A 57 20.55 0.38 -23.10
N GLU A 58 19.34 0.84 -22.82
CA GLU A 58 18.78 2.08 -23.35
C GLU A 58 18.46 3.03 -22.19
N LEU A 59 19.17 4.16 -22.10
CA LEU A 59 18.99 5.17 -21.07
C LEU A 59 18.55 6.48 -21.72
N ASP A 60 17.37 6.97 -21.36
CA ASP A 60 16.86 8.28 -21.81
C ASP A 60 17.38 9.43 -20.92
N THR A 61 16.95 10.65 -21.22
CA THR A 61 17.32 11.87 -20.48
C THR A 61 17.00 11.72 -18.98
N ASP A 62 17.95 12.05 -18.12
CA ASP A 62 17.87 11.92 -16.66
C ASP A 62 17.58 10.50 -16.13
N ALA A 63 17.64 9.48 -16.98
CA ALA A 63 17.57 8.09 -16.55
C ALA A 63 18.84 7.67 -15.81
N HIS A 64 18.70 6.71 -14.91
CA HIS A 64 19.86 6.10 -14.25
C HIS A 64 19.71 4.59 -14.09
N LEU A 65 20.77 3.85 -14.38
CA LEU A 65 20.87 2.42 -14.14
C LEU A 65 22.01 2.15 -13.16
N THR A 66 21.69 1.49 -12.06
CA THR A 66 22.67 0.98 -11.10
C THR A 66 22.67 -0.53 -11.15
N ILE A 67 23.86 -1.11 -11.32
CA ILE A 67 24.14 -2.54 -11.24
C ILE A 67 25.17 -2.73 -10.13
N GLY A 68 24.82 -3.48 -9.09
CA GLY A 68 25.67 -3.76 -7.94
C GLY A 68 26.86 -4.69 -8.24
N ASP A 69 27.49 -5.18 -7.18
CA ASP A 69 28.61 -6.12 -7.26
C ASP A 69 28.10 -7.55 -7.54
N ARG A 70 28.90 -8.35 -8.26
CA ARG A 70 28.66 -9.79 -8.50
C ARG A 70 27.31 -10.09 -9.17
N VAL A 71 26.92 -9.24 -10.11
CA VAL A 71 25.70 -9.43 -10.92
C VAL A 71 26.03 -10.24 -12.18
N SER A 72 25.25 -11.29 -12.44
CA SER A 72 25.33 -12.06 -13.69
C SER A 72 24.09 -11.84 -14.54
N ILE A 73 24.28 -11.37 -15.77
CA ILE A 73 23.21 -11.18 -16.76
C ILE A 73 23.47 -12.14 -17.93
N ARG A 74 22.44 -12.82 -18.43
CA ARG A 74 22.57 -13.71 -19.59
C ARG A 74 22.06 -13.05 -20.86
N ARG A 75 22.47 -13.66 -21.98
CA ARG A 75 22.29 -13.14 -23.34
C ARG A 75 20.86 -12.78 -23.71
N GLY A 76 20.73 -11.88 -24.68
CA GLY A 76 19.45 -11.42 -25.22
C GLY A 76 18.60 -10.61 -24.25
N THR A 77 19.17 -10.15 -23.13
CA THR A 77 18.49 -9.32 -22.13
C THR A 77 18.49 -7.85 -22.56
N THR A 78 17.37 -7.16 -22.33
CA THR A 78 17.22 -5.72 -22.62
C THR A 78 16.81 -4.98 -21.36
N ILE A 79 17.49 -3.87 -21.07
CA ILE A 79 17.19 -2.95 -19.97
C ILE A 79 16.89 -1.57 -20.56
N GLN A 80 15.66 -1.11 -20.39
CA GLN A 80 15.19 0.20 -20.83
C GLN A 80 14.85 1.07 -19.62
N VAL A 81 15.52 2.22 -19.50
CA VAL A 81 15.24 3.21 -18.47
C VAL A 81 14.79 4.49 -19.14
N LEU A 82 13.49 4.76 -19.06
CA LEU A 82 12.86 5.92 -19.66
C LEU A 82 13.15 7.19 -18.85
N ARG A 83 12.80 8.34 -19.43
CA ARG A 83 13.09 9.67 -18.90
C ARG A 83 12.86 9.78 -17.39
N GLY A 84 13.91 10.18 -16.66
CA GLY A 84 13.85 10.45 -15.22
C GLY A 84 13.70 9.23 -14.32
N ALA A 85 13.47 8.03 -14.87
CA ALA A 85 13.30 6.80 -14.11
C ALA A 85 14.64 6.28 -13.56
N THR A 86 14.58 5.30 -12.67
CA THR A 86 15.78 4.62 -12.18
C THR A 86 15.55 3.12 -12.08
N ILE A 87 16.49 2.34 -12.61
CA ILE A 87 16.58 0.92 -12.33
C ILE A 87 17.75 0.68 -11.40
N ALA A 88 17.50 0.02 -10.28
CA ALA A 88 18.52 -0.32 -9.29
C ALA A 88 18.56 -1.84 -9.09
N ILE A 89 19.66 -2.45 -9.52
CA ILE A 89 19.97 -3.87 -9.32
C ILE A 89 20.99 -3.96 -8.20
N GLY A 90 20.63 -4.67 -7.13
CA GLY A 90 21.48 -4.93 -5.97
C GLY A 90 22.66 -5.85 -6.27
N ASN A 91 23.27 -6.36 -5.21
CA ASN A 91 24.41 -7.26 -5.28
C ASN A 91 23.98 -8.72 -5.42
N ASP A 92 24.86 -9.57 -5.93
CA ASP A 92 24.65 -11.03 -5.99
C ASP A 92 23.38 -11.44 -6.78
N VAL A 93 22.98 -10.63 -7.76
CA VAL A 93 21.78 -10.85 -8.57
C VAL A 93 22.08 -11.71 -9.79
N ALA A 94 21.18 -12.65 -10.11
CA ALA A 94 21.22 -13.43 -11.34
C ALA A 94 20.04 -13.09 -12.26
N ILE A 95 20.32 -12.76 -13.52
CA ILE A 95 19.31 -12.45 -14.56
C ILE A 95 19.51 -13.41 -15.73
N GLY A 96 18.48 -14.19 -16.02
CA GLY A 96 18.45 -15.22 -17.05
C GLY A 96 18.42 -14.68 -18.48
N GLU A 97 18.25 -15.58 -19.44
CA GLU A 97 18.25 -15.23 -20.87
C GLU A 97 16.95 -14.55 -21.27
N HIS A 98 17.04 -13.60 -22.21
CA HIS A 98 15.87 -12.96 -22.82
C HIS A 98 14.95 -12.24 -21.81
N VAL A 99 15.52 -11.71 -20.73
CA VAL A 99 14.77 -10.90 -19.77
C VAL A 99 14.55 -9.50 -20.34
N PHE A 100 13.37 -8.95 -20.11
CA PHE A 100 13.03 -7.59 -20.49
C PHE A 100 12.69 -6.78 -19.23
N ILE A 101 13.40 -5.67 -19.02
CA ILE A 101 13.17 -4.77 -17.88
C ILE A 101 12.96 -3.37 -18.43
N SER A 102 11.76 -2.81 -18.27
CA SER A 102 11.41 -1.49 -18.77
C SER A 102 10.79 -0.63 -17.68
N ALA A 103 11.46 0.48 -17.35
CA ALA A 103 11.09 1.38 -16.27
C ALA A 103 10.72 2.78 -16.77
N MET A 104 9.55 3.26 -16.33
CA MET A 104 9.06 4.62 -16.47
C MET A 104 8.96 5.35 -15.13
N ALA A 105 8.62 4.65 -14.04
CA ALA A 105 8.67 5.18 -12.68
C ALA A 105 9.98 4.76 -11.98
N GLY A 106 10.26 3.46 -11.99
CA GLY A 106 11.48 2.87 -11.44
C GLY A 106 11.30 1.40 -11.07
N ILE A 107 12.37 0.63 -11.20
CA ILE A 107 12.39 -0.80 -10.87
C ILE A 107 13.57 -1.08 -9.95
N ARG A 108 13.33 -1.81 -8.85
CA ARG A 108 14.38 -2.22 -7.93
C ARG A 108 14.42 -3.72 -7.74
N LEU A 109 15.61 -4.29 -7.83
CA LEU A 109 15.93 -5.67 -7.49
C LEU A 109 16.87 -5.64 -6.28
N GLY A 110 16.44 -6.23 -5.17
CA GLY A 110 17.23 -6.37 -3.96
C GLY A 110 18.34 -7.41 -4.09
N ASP A 111 19.24 -7.41 -3.12
CA ASP A 111 20.41 -8.31 -3.10
C ASP A 111 19.99 -9.79 -3.15
N GLY A 112 20.73 -10.60 -3.92
CA GLY A 112 20.46 -12.04 -4.05
C GLY A 112 19.17 -12.38 -4.81
N ALA A 113 18.45 -11.40 -5.37
CA ALA A 113 17.29 -11.68 -6.20
C ALA A 113 17.68 -12.43 -7.49
N ALA A 114 16.76 -13.24 -8.02
CA ALA A 114 16.99 -13.97 -9.25
C ALA A 114 15.81 -13.86 -10.21
N LEU A 115 16.08 -13.42 -11.43
CA LEU A 115 15.15 -13.45 -12.55
C LEU A 115 15.56 -14.59 -13.48
N SER A 116 14.67 -15.55 -13.71
CA SER A 116 14.95 -16.64 -14.66
C SER A 116 14.66 -16.20 -16.10
N ASN A 117 14.68 -17.14 -17.05
CA ASN A 117 14.61 -16.81 -18.46
C ASN A 117 13.24 -16.21 -18.86
N MET A 118 13.25 -15.23 -19.77
CA MET A 118 12.05 -14.61 -20.33
C MET A 118 11.15 -13.94 -19.28
N VAL A 119 11.70 -13.49 -18.16
CA VAL A 119 10.98 -12.62 -17.21
C VAL A 119 10.76 -11.24 -17.84
N ASP A 120 9.56 -10.69 -17.67
CA ASP A 120 9.18 -9.37 -18.14
C ASP A 120 8.78 -8.49 -16.94
N LEU A 121 9.58 -7.46 -16.68
CA LEU A 121 9.29 -6.44 -15.67
C LEU A 121 8.91 -5.15 -16.38
N HIS A 122 7.64 -4.78 -16.27
CA HIS A 122 7.08 -3.63 -16.96
C HIS A 122 6.27 -2.77 -15.99
N ASP A 123 6.87 -1.66 -15.53
CA ASP A 123 6.31 -0.83 -14.46
C ASP A 123 5.22 0.16 -14.92
N HIS A 124 4.92 0.15 -16.23
CA HIS A 124 3.97 1.04 -16.87
C HIS A 124 3.07 0.31 -17.86
N ASN A 125 1.96 0.94 -18.21
CA ASN A 125 1.08 0.48 -19.28
C ASN A 125 0.32 1.67 -19.88
N HIS A 126 -0.35 1.44 -21.00
CA HIS A 126 -1.29 2.41 -21.55
C HIS A 126 -2.40 2.72 -20.54
N ARG A 127 -2.79 3.99 -20.49
CA ARG A 127 -3.96 4.44 -19.72
C ARG A 127 -5.23 3.76 -20.20
N GLU A 128 -6.22 3.71 -19.31
CA GLU A 128 -7.59 3.48 -19.74
C GLU A 128 -8.00 4.49 -20.81
N ARG A 129 -8.80 4.03 -21.77
CA ARG A 129 -9.22 4.86 -22.90
C ARG A 129 -10.12 5.98 -22.40
N SER A 130 -9.73 7.22 -22.67
CA SER A 130 -10.52 8.40 -22.33
C SER A 130 -10.37 9.49 -23.40
N THR A 131 -11.47 10.19 -23.69
CA THR A 131 -11.45 11.37 -24.58
C THR A 131 -10.92 12.61 -23.87
N THR A 132 -10.85 12.61 -22.54
CA THR A 132 -10.41 13.75 -21.71
C THR A 132 -8.97 14.20 -22.01
N HIS A 133 -8.12 13.29 -22.46
CA HIS A 133 -6.68 13.54 -22.65
C HIS A 133 -6.25 13.56 -24.12
N MET A 134 -7.20 13.68 -25.05
CA MET A 134 -6.93 13.60 -26.49
C MET A 134 -6.67 15.01 -27.07
N PRO A 135 -5.53 15.26 -27.74
CA PRO A 135 -5.33 16.49 -28.49
C PRO A 135 -6.39 16.61 -29.60
N GLY A 136 -7.21 17.66 -29.56
CA GLY A 136 -8.19 17.96 -30.62
C GLY A 136 -9.42 17.04 -30.69
N GLY A 137 -9.62 16.10 -29.76
CA GLY A 137 -10.82 15.26 -29.69
C GLY A 137 -10.91 14.12 -30.72
N GLU A 138 -9.87 13.88 -31.52
CA GLU A 138 -9.81 12.75 -32.46
C GLU A 138 -9.18 11.50 -31.83
N LEU A 139 -9.74 10.32 -32.13
CA LEU A 139 -9.24 9.03 -31.64
C LEU A 139 -7.91 8.67 -32.30
N VAL A 140 -6.79 9.02 -31.65
CA VAL A 140 -5.47 8.40 -31.88
C VAL A 140 -5.24 7.35 -30.79
N PRO A 141 -5.51 6.05 -31.02
CA PRO A 141 -5.60 5.03 -29.96
C PRO A 141 -4.31 4.84 -29.13
N TRP A 142 -3.15 5.15 -29.71
CA TRP A 142 -1.83 5.05 -29.07
C TRP A 142 -1.47 6.28 -28.22
N ALA A 143 -2.24 7.36 -28.32
CA ALA A 143 -1.97 8.66 -27.70
C ALA A 143 -2.69 8.86 -26.35
N SER A 144 -3.35 7.83 -25.79
CA SER A 144 -3.99 7.93 -24.47
C SER A 144 -2.99 8.17 -23.34
N GLY A 145 -1.69 8.02 -23.60
CA GLY A 145 -0.60 8.20 -22.65
C GLY A 145 -0.34 6.95 -21.81
N PHE A 146 0.53 7.10 -20.81
CA PHE A 146 0.98 6.00 -19.95
C PHE A 146 0.79 6.34 -18.48
N GLU A 147 0.49 5.30 -17.71
CA GLU A 147 0.54 5.29 -16.25
C GLU A 147 1.65 4.36 -15.78
N ALA A 148 2.33 4.74 -14.71
CA ALA A 148 3.46 4.02 -14.14
C ALA A 148 3.38 3.96 -12.61
N ALA A 149 3.88 2.87 -12.05
CA ALA A 149 4.12 2.72 -10.62
C ALA A 149 5.27 1.73 -10.42
N PRO A 150 6.14 1.93 -9.42
CA PRO A 150 7.38 1.18 -9.32
C PRO A 150 7.14 -0.31 -9.14
N ILE A 151 8.11 -1.11 -9.62
CA ILE A 151 8.21 -2.53 -9.28
C ILE A 151 9.34 -2.68 -8.27
N VAL A 152 9.04 -3.33 -7.14
CA VAL A 152 10.03 -3.64 -6.10
C VAL A 152 10.14 -5.15 -5.94
N ILE A 153 11.32 -5.70 -6.18
CA ILE A 153 11.66 -7.09 -5.90
C ILE A 153 12.62 -7.07 -4.72
N GLU A 154 12.17 -7.55 -3.57
CA GLU A 154 12.95 -7.55 -2.33
C GLU A 154 14.06 -8.62 -2.34
N PRO A 155 15.04 -8.55 -1.41
CA PRO A 155 16.18 -9.45 -1.41
C PRO A 155 15.81 -10.94 -1.39
N GLY A 156 16.58 -11.73 -2.13
CA GLY A 156 16.42 -13.19 -2.22
C GLY A 156 15.16 -13.67 -2.97
N ALA A 157 14.30 -12.78 -3.47
CA ALA A 157 13.13 -13.17 -4.23
C ALA A 157 13.51 -13.78 -5.59
N ILE A 158 12.80 -14.85 -5.99
CA ILE A 158 13.07 -15.58 -7.24
C ILE A 158 11.83 -15.56 -8.12
N LEU A 159 12.01 -15.07 -9.34
CA LEU A 159 11.02 -15.13 -10.41
C LEU A 159 11.42 -16.21 -11.40
N SER A 160 10.59 -17.25 -11.50
CA SER A 160 10.81 -18.37 -12.42
C SER A 160 10.61 -17.96 -13.89
N ASN A 161 10.88 -18.88 -14.82
CA ASN A 161 10.79 -18.59 -16.25
C ASN A 161 9.44 -18.00 -16.66
N LYS A 162 9.46 -17.00 -17.55
CA LYS A 162 8.25 -16.40 -18.15
C LYS A 162 7.29 -15.76 -17.16
N VAL A 163 7.81 -15.24 -16.04
CA VAL A 163 7.00 -14.42 -15.13
C VAL A 163 6.86 -13.00 -15.71
N THR A 164 5.64 -12.47 -15.70
CA THR A 164 5.37 -11.06 -16.03
C THR A 164 4.95 -10.33 -14.76
N VAL A 165 5.55 -9.16 -14.51
CA VAL A 165 5.21 -8.30 -13.36
C VAL A 165 4.73 -6.95 -13.86
N THR A 166 3.58 -6.49 -13.37
CA THR A 166 3.02 -5.19 -13.73
C THR A 166 3.38 -4.11 -12.71
N GLY A 167 3.36 -2.85 -13.15
CA GLY A 167 3.64 -1.70 -12.27
C GLY A 167 2.81 -1.66 -10.98
N GLY A 168 3.42 -1.15 -9.92
CA GLY A 168 2.81 -0.97 -8.61
C GLY A 168 2.93 -2.17 -7.66
N VAL A 169 3.64 -3.20 -8.08
CA VAL A 169 3.79 -4.47 -7.36
C VAL A 169 5.08 -4.49 -6.54
N ARG A 170 4.98 -5.01 -5.31
CA ARG A 170 6.12 -5.45 -4.50
C ARG A 170 6.14 -6.97 -4.39
N ILE A 171 7.26 -7.60 -4.70
CA ILE A 171 7.51 -9.03 -4.47
C ILE A 171 8.40 -9.13 -3.24
N GLY A 172 7.85 -9.66 -2.15
CA GLY A 172 8.49 -9.67 -0.84
C GLY A 172 9.73 -10.56 -0.76
N ALA A 173 10.53 -10.33 0.28
CA ALA A 173 11.79 -11.03 0.51
C ALA A 173 11.63 -12.56 0.47
N ASN A 174 12.59 -13.24 -0.14
CA ASN A 174 12.58 -14.69 -0.38
C ASN A 174 11.40 -15.24 -1.19
N ALA A 175 10.46 -14.40 -1.67
CA ALA A 175 9.27 -14.91 -2.36
C ALA A 175 9.64 -15.70 -3.63
N LEU A 176 8.88 -16.75 -3.90
CA LEU A 176 9.08 -17.62 -5.05
C LEU A 176 7.89 -17.51 -6.00
N VAL A 177 8.08 -16.85 -7.13
CA VAL A 177 7.07 -16.75 -8.18
C VAL A 177 7.28 -17.88 -9.18
N GLY A 178 6.27 -18.75 -9.33
CA GLY A 178 6.33 -19.89 -10.25
C GLY A 178 6.27 -19.49 -11.72
N ALA A 179 6.70 -20.40 -12.60
CA ALA A 179 6.82 -20.13 -14.03
C ALA A 179 5.48 -19.79 -14.69
N ASN A 180 5.52 -18.95 -15.73
CA ASN A 180 4.35 -18.44 -16.47
C ASN A 180 3.31 -17.71 -15.60
N ALA A 181 3.71 -17.15 -14.45
CA ALA A 181 2.80 -16.38 -13.60
C ALA A 181 2.71 -14.91 -14.03
N VAL A 182 1.54 -14.29 -13.82
CA VAL A 182 1.33 -12.84 -14.01
C VAL A 182 1.11 -12.20 -12.65
N VAL A 183 2.10 -11.46 -12.17
CA VAL A 183 2.06 -10.78 -10.89
C VAL A 183 1.47 -9.39 -11.09
N SER A 184 0.19 -9.26 -10.79
CA SER A 184 -0.56 -7.99 -10.86
C SER A 184 -0.92 -7.41 -9.49
N ARG A 185 -0.47 -8.05 -8.42
CA ARG A 185 -0.65 -7.66 -7.01
C ARG A 185 0.59 -8.02 -6.22
N SER A 186 0.87 -7.27 -5.17
CA SER A 186 2.03 -7.52 -4.31
C SER A 186 2.00 -8.92 -3.68
N ILE A 187 3.18 -9.56 -3.59
CA ILE A 187 3.36 -10.88 -3.01
C ILE A 187 4.07 -10.73 -1.65
N PRO A 188 3.54 -11.31 -0.56
CA PRO A 188 4.19 -11.25 0.74
C PRO A 188 5.59 -11.89 0.76
N PRO A 189 6.44 -11.56 1.73
CA PRO A 189 7.68 -12.30 1.94
C PRO A 189 7.43 -13.78 2.25
N ASP A 190 8.45 -14.59 2.04
CA ASP A 190 8.49 -16.03 2.33
C ASP A 190 7.28 -16.80 1.78
N THR A 191 6.83 -16.38 0.60
CA THR A 191 5.60 -16.88 -0.02
C THR A 191 5.89 -17.46 -1.39
N LYS A 192 5.34 -18.64 -1.66
CA LYS A 192 5.28 -19.19 -3.01
C LYS A 192 3.98 -18.73 -3.68
N ALA A 193 4.08 -18.04 -4.81
CA ALA A 193 2.94 -17.57 -5.59
C ALA A 193 2.94 -18.14 -7.01
N THR A 194 1.77 -18.50 -7.55
CA THR A 194 1.64 -19.06 -8.91
C THR A 194 0.29 -18.70 -9.55
N GLY A 195 0.26 -18.62 -10.89
CA GLY A 195 -0.97 -18.48 -11.68
C GLY A 195 -1.09 -17.15 -12.43
N VAL A 196 -2.23 -16.97 -13.10
CA VAL A 196 -2.60 -15.76 -13.86
C VAL A 196 -4.02 -15.35 -13.43
N PRO A 197 -4.18 -14.36 -12.53
CA PRO A 197 -3.12 -13.67 -11.79
C PRO A 197 -2.43 -14.58 -10.77
N ALA A 198 -1.21 -14.24 -10.39
CA ALA A 198 -0.42 -14.95 -9.39
C ALA A 198 -1.08 -14.83 -8.02
N THR A 199 -1.32 -15.96 -7.36
CA THR A 199 -1.87 -15.98 -6.00
C THR A 199 -0.95 -16.73 -5.05
N ALA A 200 -0.89 -16.27 -3.80
CA ALA A 200 -0.17 -16.95 -2.74
C ALA A 200 -0.72 -18.37 -2.55
N ARG A 201 0.16 -19.37 -2.62
CA ARG A 201 -0.18 -20.79 -2.46
C ARG A 201 0.21 -21.33 -1.10
N ARG A 202 1.36 -20.90 -0.60
CA ARG A 202 1.92 -21.38 0.67
C ARG A 202 2.96 -20.39 1.19
N ARG A 203 2.98 -20.18 2.51
CA ARG A 203 4.09 -19.51 3.21
C ARG A 203 5.09 -20.54 3.74
N PHE A 204 6.35 -20.15 3.85
CA PHE A 204 7.42 -20.98 4.40
C PHE A 204 8.32 -20.11 5.30
N ASP A 205 9.24 -20.73 6.03
CA ASP A 205 10.23 -20.00 6.81
C ASP A 205 11.41 -19.69 5.89
N GLY A 206 11.53 -18.44 5.46
CA GLY A 206 12.66 -18.00 4.63
C GLY A 206 13.90 -17.66 5.45
N ALA A 207 15.00 -17.41 4.74
CA ALA A 207 16.22 -16.97 5.38
C ALA A 207 16.04 -15.57 5.98
N ALA A 208 16.71 -15.31 7.11
CA ALA A 208 16.75 -13.97 7.69
C ALA A 208 17.41 -13.01 6.68
N VAL A 209 16.68 -11.97 6.28
CA VAL A 209 17.20 -10.95 5.38
C VAL A 209 17.80 -9.80 6.23
N PRO A 210 19.09 -9.48 6.07
CA PRO A 210 19.80 -8.53 6.93
C PRO A 210 19.31 -7.08 6.79
N VAL A 211 18.71 -6.75 5.64
CA VAL A 211 18.08 -5.45 5.38
C VAL A 211 16.66 -5.71 4.92
N ILE A 212 15.71 -5.57 5.83
CA ILE A 212 14.31 -5.49 5.45
C ILE A 212 14.04 -4.01 5.22
N GLU A 213 14.01 -3.60 3.96
CA GLU A 213 13.60 -2.25 3.60
C GLU A 213 12.22 -1.96 4.17
N ASP A 214 12.00 -0.68 4.48
CA ASP A 214 10.86 -0.15 5.21
C ASP A 214 9.58 -0.96 4.95
N ARG A 215 9.27 -1.81 5.94
CA ARG A 215 8.03 -2.57 5.99
C ARG A 215 6.93 -1.53 6.02
N ARG A 216 5.94 -1.64 5.11
CA ARG A 216 4.87 -0.63 5.05
C ARG A 216 4.30 -0.43 6.44
N THR A 217 4.44 0.79 6.94
CA THR A 217 3.69 1.26 8.09
C THR A 217 2.36 1.75 7.54
N LEU A 218 1.27 1.11 7.94
CA LEU A 218 -0.08 1.58 7.67
C LEU A 218 -0.62 2.27 8.91
N SER A 219 -0.90 3.56 8.78
CA SER A 219 -1.54 4.36 9.84
C SER A 219 -3.06 4.22 9.74
N VAL A 220 -3.68 3.79 10.85
CA VAL A 220 -5.12 3.56 10.97
C VAL A 220 -5.72 4.49 12.02
N GLY A 221 -6.66 5.32 11.61
CA GLY A 221 -7.41 6.24 12.48
C GLY A 221 -8.80 5.70 12.83
N PHE A 222 -9.20 5.84 14.08
CA PHE A 222 -10.54 5.48 14.55
C PHE A 222 -11.18 6.69 15.21
N PHE A 223 -12.28 7.19 14.64
CA PHE A 223 -13.01 8.35 15.13
C PHE A 223 -14.43 7.94 15.47
N GLY A 224 -14.83 8.11 16.73
CA GLY A 224 -16.18 7.75 17.12
C GLY A 224 -16.47 7.91 18.58
N THR A 225 -17.57 7.33 19.02
CA THR A 225 -18.04 7.48 20.40
C THR A 225 -17.60 6.29 21.28
N SER A 226 -18.41 5.90 22.26
CA SER A 226 -18.05 4.85 23.22
C SER A 226 -17.85 3.47 22.58
N ILE A 227 -18.54 3.13 21.49
CA ILE A 227 -18.32 1.89 20.73
C ILE A 227 -16.90 1.83 20.13
N MET A 228 -16.29 2.99 19.88
CA MET A 228 -14.94 3.11 19.32
C MET A 228 -13.87 3.21 20.41
N GLU A 229 -14.12 3.96 21.50
CA GLU A 229 -13.14 4.26 22.56
C GLU A 229 -12.67 3.02 23.32
N HIS A 230 -13.61 2.15 23.74
CA HIS A 230 -13.41 0.95 24.57
C HIS A 230 -12.08 0.89 25.36
N LEU A 231 -11.98 1.65 26.45
CA LEU A 231 -10.81 1.62 27.35
C LEU A 231 -11.01 0.65 28.52
N GLU A 232 -9.95 -0.07 28.89
CA GLU A 232 -9.92 -0.89 30.10
C GLU A 232 -8.80 -0.46 31.06
N GLY A 233 -9.06 -0.62 32.36
CA GLY A 233 -8.06 -0.39 33.39
C GLY A 233 -6.89 -1.36 33.25
N TYR A 234 -5.71 -0.83 33.02
CA TYR A 234 -4.48 -1.59 32.78
C TYR A 234 -3.68 -1.78 34.06
N ASN A 235 -3.14 -2.98 34.24
CA ASN A 235 -2.06 -3.25 35.18
C ASN A 235 -1.17 -4.37 34.62
N THR A 236 0.16 -4.23 34.70
CA THR A 236 1.11 -5.22 34.18
C THR A 236 0.93 -6.63 34.77
N GLN A 237 0.43 -6.76 35.99
CA GLN A 237 0.15 -8.06 36.63
C GLN A 237 -1.08 -8.77 36.05
N LEU A 238 -1.95 -8.07 35.32
CA LEU A 238 -3.19 -8.63 34.76
C LEU A 238 -3.05 -9.08 33.29
N ILE A 239 -1.84 -9.04 32.73
CA ILE A 239 -1.58 -9.35 31.32
C ILE A 239 -1.02 -10.76 31.16
N GLU A 240 0.07 -11.05 31.88
CA GLU A 240 0.76 -12.31 31.76
C GLU A 240 0.10 -13.35 32.65
N GLN A 241 -0.40 -14.44 32.05
CA GLN A 241 -0.96 -15.57 32.80
C GLN A 241 0.02 -16.10 33.86
N ALA A 242 1.32 -16.00 33.61
CA ALA A 242 2.38 -16.42 34.53
C ALA A 242 2.54 -15.49 35.76
N ASN A 243 2.02 -14.26 35.71
CA ASN A 243 2.20 -13.23 36.73
C ASN A 243 0.87 -12.75 37.33
N LEU A 244 -0.20 -13.52 37.18
CA LEU A 244 -1.51 -13.14 37.72
C LEU A 244 -1.44 -13.03 39.25
N PRO A 245 -2.09 -11.99 39.82
CA PRO A 245 -2.13 -11.80 41.27
C PRO A 245 -2.89 -12.96 41.93
N GLN A 246 -2.56 -13.25 43.20
CA GLN A 246 -3.30 -14.26 43.96
C GLN A 246 -4.79 -13.86 44.07
N ILE A 247 -5.67 -14.85 44.00
CA ILE A 247 -7.12 -14.65 44.17
C ILE A 247 -7.39 -13.90 45.48
N GLY A 248 -8.18 -12.83 45.41
CA GLY A 248 -8.50 -11.95 46.54
C GLY A 248 -7.55 -10.75 46.72
N SER A 249 -6.49 -10.65 45.92
CA SER A 249 -5.59 -9.49 45.94
C SER A 249 -6.24 -8.25 45.31
N LYS A 250 -5.85 -7.07 45.78
CA LYS A 250 -6.21 -5.79 45.16
C LYS A 250 -5.15 -5.39 44.14
N VAL A 251 -5.57 -4.95 42.97
CA VAL A 251 -4.70 -4.43 41.91
C VAL A 251 -5.06 -2.97 41.67
N THR A 252 -4.04 -2.12 41.51
CA THR A 252 -4.25 -0.70 41.21
C THR A 252 -4.25 -0.50 39.69
N VAL A 253 -5.21 0.25 39.16
CA VAL A 253 -5.18 0.66 37.74
C VAL A 253 -3.99 1.59 37.53
N GLN A 254 -3.04 1.17 36.70
CA GLN A 254 -1.81 1.90 36.37
C GLN A 254 -1.97 2.79 35.13
N GLY A 255 -2.95 2.48 34.28
CA GLY A 255 -3.25 3.23 33.07
C GLY A 255 -4.55 2.77 32.43
N TRP A 256 -4.85 3.29 31.25
CA TRP A 256 -5.99 2.89 30.43
C TRP A 256 -5.48 2.39 29.09
N HIS A 257 -5.87 1.18 28.72
CA HIS A 257 -5.45 0.57 27.46
C HIS A 257 -6.66 0.37 26.55
N GLN A 258 -6.39 0.41 25.26
CA GLN A 258 -7.37 0.12 24.21
C GLN A 258 -7.81 -1.34 24.30
N ARG A 259 -9.12 -1.55 24.31
CA ARG A 259 -9.79 -2.86 24.25
C ARG A 259 -10.81 -2.85 23.12
N GLY A 260 -11.84 -3.67 23.23
CA GLY A 260 -12.92 -3.77 22.26
C GLY A 260 -12.50 -4.29 20.89
N TRP A 261 -13.38 -4.07 19.92
CA TRP A 261 -13.13 -4.47 18.54
C TRP A 261 -11.95 -3.72 17.89
N VAL A 262 -11.64 -2.47 18.28
CA VAL A 262 -10.49 -1.71 17.74
C VAL A 262 -9.18 -2.41 18.09
N HIS A 263 -8.98 -2.76 19.36
CA HIS A 263 -7.81 -3.53 19.78
C HIS A 263 -7.74 -4.91 19.11
N ARG A 264 -8.87 -5.63 19.07
CA ARG A 264 -8.92 -6.96 18.44
C ARG A 264 -8.63 -6.90 16.94
N LEU A 265 -9.11 -5.87 16.24
CA LEU A 265 -8.81 -5.64 14.82
C LEU A 265 -7.32 -5.38 14.63
N ALA A 266 -6.70 -4.54 15.45
CA ALA A 266 -5.27 -4.28 15.39
C ALA A 266 -4.44 -5.57 15.52
N LEU A 267 -4.82 -6.46 16.46
CA LEU A 267 -4.19 -7.77 16.61
C LEU A 267 -4.43 -8.69 15.40
N SER A 268 -5.66 -8.73 14.88
CA SER A 268 -6.02 -9.54 13.71
C SER A 268 -5.25 -9.11 12.46
N LEU A 269 -5.15 -7.80 12.21
CA LEU A 269 -4.37 -7.23 11.11
C LEU A 269 -2.88 -7.59 11.24
N ARG A 270 -2.28 -7.46 12.43
CA ARG A 270 -0.89 -7.87 12.68
C ARG A 270 -0.67 -9.37 12.48
N ALA A 271 -1.64 -10.20 12.85
CA ALA A 271 -1.57 -11.64 12.67
C ALA A 271 -1.67 -12.05 11.18
N ALA A 272 -2.54 -11.40 10.42
CA ALA A 272 -2.73 -11.69 9.00
C ALA A 272 -1.59 -11.14 8.12
N TRP A 273 -1.07 -9.95 8.46
CA TRP A 273 0.05 -9.27 7.79
C TRP A 273 1.21 -9.00 8.76
N PRO A 274 1.91 -10.04 9.25
CA PRO A 274 3.00 -9.89 10.24
C PRO A 274 4.23 -9.14 9.70
N TYR A 275 4.26 -8.88 8.40
CA TYR A 275 5.30 -8.11 7.70
C TYR A 275 4.91 -6.64 7.48
N VAL A 276 3.75 -6.20 7.98
CA VAL A 276 3.24 -4.83 7.90
C VAL A 276 3.16 -4.26 9.32
N THR A 277 3.64 -3.04 9.51
CA THR A 277 3.46 -2.33 10.78
C THR A 277 2.11 -1.63 10.74
N PHE A 278 1.25 -1.86 11.73
CA PHE A 278 -0.01 -1.12 11.88
C PHE A 278 0.09 -0.15 13.06
N GLU A 279 0.12 1.15 12.74
CA GLU A 279 0.03 2.23 13.70
C GLU A 279 -1.44 2.57 13.93
N VAL A 280 -1.91 2.41 15.15
CA VAL A 280 -3.33 2.58 15.50
C VAL A 280 -3.48 3.85 16.32
N ASN A 281 -4.28 4.78 15.81
CA ASN A 281 -4.61 6.04 16.45
C ASN A 281 -6.11 6.02 16.77
N ASN A 282 -6.46 5.76 18.03
CA ASN A 282 -7.86 5.73 18.46
C ASN A 282 -8.26 7.06 19.10
N HIS A 283 -9.16 7.76 18.42
CA HIS A 283 -9.79 9.02 18.81
C HIS A 283 -11.25 8.83 19.21
N GLY A 284 -11.61 7.62 19.67
CA GLY A 284 -12.89 7.36 20.27
C GLY A 284 -13.06 8.14 21.58
N GLU A 285 -14.23 8.77 21.78
CA GLU A 285 -14.54 9.49 23.02
C GLU A 285 -15.90 9.09 23.60
N GLY A 286 -15.90 8.57 24.82
CA GLY A 286 -17.09 8.12 25.52
C GLY A 286 -18.07 9.26 25.80
N GLY A 287 -19.33 9.10 25.39
CA GLY A 287 -20.37 10.11 25.61
C GLY A 287 -20.38 11.28 24.63
N ALA A 288 -19.43 11.34 23.70
CA ALA A 288 -19.37 12.31 22.61
C ALA A 288 -20.58 12.19 21.66
N THR A 289 -21.04 13.33 21.14
CA THR A 289 -22.00 13.43 20.00
C THR A 289 -21.25 13.67 18.69
N SER A 290 -21.92 13.68 17.54
CA SER A 290 -21.28 14.08 16.27
C SER A 290 -20.64 15.47 16.32
N ARG A 291 -21.17 16.40 17.14
CA ARG A 291 -20.59 17.74 17.35
C ARG A 291 -19.21 17.67 17.98
N ASP A 292 -19.03 16.74 18.93
CA ASP A 292 -17.76 16.53 19.62
C ASP A 292 -16.77 15.83 18.71
N ILE A 293 -17.20 14.78 18.00
CA ILE A 293 -16.32 14.07 17.05
C ILE A 293 -15.88 15.00 15.92
N ALA A 294 -16.74 15.90 15.44
CA ALA A 294 -16.36 16.90 14.44
C ALA A 294 -15.23 17.82 14.94
N ARG A 295 -15.26 18.22 16.22
CA ARG A 295 -14.18 19.00 16.85
C ARG A 295 -12.89 18.18 16.99
N ILE A 296 -12.99 16.90 17.32
CA ILE A 296 -11.82 16.00 17.38
C ILE A 296 -11.18 15.86 16.00
N VAL A 297 -11.97 15.65 14.96
CA VAL A 297 -11.49 15.57 13.56
C VAL A 297 -10.84 16.87 13.11
N GLU A 298 -11.41 18.02 13.50
CA GLU A 298 -10.82 19.34 13.20
C GLU A 298 -9.48 19.53 13.92
N GLY A 299 -9.37 19.08 15.17
CA GLY A 299 -8.16 19.16 15.98
C GLY A 299 -7.07 18.14 15.62
N ASP A 300 -7.43 16.97 15.07
CA ASP A 300 -6.48 15.90 14.72
C ASP A 300 -5.59 16.25 13.53
N ARG A 301 -5.88 17.32 12.77
CA ARG A 301 -5.05 17.74 11.63
C ARG A 301 -3.65 18.11 12.10
N ARG A 302 -2.79 17.09 12.17
CA ARG A 302 -1.41 17.13 12.62
C ARG A 302 -0.63 18.09 11.74
N THR A 303 -0.13 19.17 12.34
CA THR A 303 0.80 20.11 11.69
C THR A 303 2.15 19.44 11.32
N ASP A 304 2.37 18.24 11.84
CA ASP A 304 3.53 17.36 11.68
C ASP A 304 3.29 16.17 10.72
N GLY A 305 2.10 16.07 10.09
CA GLY A 305 1.91 15.40 8.80
C GLY A 305 2.10 13.88 8.74
N VAL A 306 1.30 13.12 9.48
CA VAL A 306 1.05 11.70 9.14
C VAL A 306 -0.36 11.58 8.58
N ASP A 307 -0.46 11.40 7.26
CA ASP A 307 -1.72 11.02 6.60
C ASP A 307 -2.13 9.61 7.04
N TYR A 308 -3.44 9.36 7.17
CA TYR A 308 -3.93 8.01 7.45
C TYR A 308 -4.01 7.18 6.16
N ASP A 309 -3.64 5.91 6.25
CA ASP A 309 -3.91 4.96 5.16
C ASP A 309 -5.36 4.48 5.21
N LEU A 310 -5.91 4.32 6.41
CA LEU A 310 -7.28 3.86 6.64
C LEU A 310 -7.91 4.60 7.81
N VAL A 311 -9.13 5.06 7.64
CA VAL A 311 -9.92 5.69 8.70
C VAL A 311 -11.26 5.00 8.86
N PHE A 312 -11.63 4.74 10.11
CA PHE A 312 -12.98 4.36 10.52
C PHE A 312 -13.66 5.53 11.22
N LEU A 313 -14.88 5.88 10.80
CA LEU A 313 -15.71 6.92 11.38
C LEU A 313 -17.06 6.34 11.80
N GLY A 314 -17.48 6.54 13.05
CA GLY A 314 -18.80 6.13 13.54
C GLY A 314 -19.28 6.99 14.69
N CYS A 315 -20.37 7.72 14.50
CA CYS A 315 -21.08 8.45 15.56
C CYS A 315 -22.58 8.60 15.24
N GLY A 316 -23.39 8.89 16.26
CA GLY A 316 -24.83 9.12 16.10
C GLY A 316 -25.69 8.59 17.26
N ILE A 317 -25.19 7.62 18.03
CA ILE A 317 -25.95 7.07 19.17
C ILE A 317 -26.27 8.16 20.19
N ASN A 318 -25.28 8.96 20.62
CA ASN A 318 -25.51 9.99 21.64
C ASN A 318 -26.33 11.16 21.10
N ASP A 319 -26.21 11.49 19.82
CA ASP A 319 -27.02 12.50 19.13
C ASP A 319 -28.52 12.23 19.33
N VAL A 320 -28.93 10.97 19.22
CA VAL A 320 -30.29 10.49 19.48
C VAL A 320 -30.54 10.29 20.97
N TRP A 321 -29.68 9.55 21.66
CA TRP A 321 -29.91 9.06 23.02
C TRP A 321 -30.10 10.19 24.04
N ARG A 322 -29.39 11.31 23.88
CA ARG A 322 -29.51 12.48 24.76
C ARG A 322 -30.93 13.00 24.86
N ARG A 323 -31.69 12.99 23.76
CA ARG A 323 -33.10 13.40 23.74
C ARG A 323 -33.96 12.50 24.64
N PHE A 324 -33.78 11.20 24.54
CA PHE A 324 -34.52 10.20 25.33
C PHE A 324 -34.10 10.19 26.82
N GLN A 325 -32.92 10.72 27.13
CA GLN A 325 -32.45 10.97 28.50
C GLN A 325 -32.98 12.30 29.09
N GLY A 326 -33.75 13.09 28.35
CA GLY A 326 -34.18 14.43 28.75
C GLY A 326 -33.07 15.50 28.65
N ARG A 327 -31.90 15.16 28.08
CA ARG A 327 -30.74 16.04 27.86
C ARG A 327 -30.86 16.74 26.50
N THR A 328 -32.00 17.38 26.25
CA THR A 328 -32.36 17.93 24.93
C THR A 328 -31.42 19.03 24.43
N SER A 329 -30.78 19.79 25.32
CA SER A 329 -29.76 20.79 24.96
C SER A 329 -28.47 20.19 24.41
N GLU A 330 -28.22 18.92 24.70
CA GLU A 330 -27.04 18.18 24.24
C GLU A 330 -27.34 17.30 23.02
N ALA A 331 -28.62 17.01 22.76
CA ALA A 331 -29.03 16.28 21.58
C ALA A 331 -28.67 17.07 20.31
N VAL A 332 -28.32 16.35 19.25
CA VAL A 332 -28.00 16.91 17.94
C VAL A 332 -29.11 16.52 16.99
N GLY A 333 -29.72 17.51 16.33
CA GLY A 333 -30.79 17.24 15.37
C GLY A 333 -30.26 16.63 14.06
N ILE A 334 -31.11 15.93 13.31
CA ILE A 334 -30.69 15.20 12.10
C ILE A 334 -30.05 16.08 11.01
N GLU A 335 -30.49 17.33 10.88
CA GLU A 335 -29.91 18.30 9.92
C GLU A 335 -28.50 18.70 10.36
N GLU A 336 -28.33 19.05 11.63
CA GLU A 336 -27.03 19.37 12.23
C GLU A 336 -26.07 18.17 12.17
N TYR A 337 -26.55 16.96 12.45
CA TYR A 337 -25.79 15.73 12.30
C TYR A 337 -25.30 15.51 10.87
N ALA A 338 -26.17 15.74 9.87
CA ALA A 338 -25.79 15.62 8.47
C ALA A 338 -24.69 16.61 8.07
N ASP A 339 -24.74 17.84 8.59
CA ASP A 339 -23.70 18.84 8.40
C ASP A 339 -22.37 18.42 9.05
N HIS A 340 -22.41 17.91 10.28
CA HIS A 340 -21.22 17.36 10.95
C HIS A 340 -20.60 16.20 10.16
N MET A 341 -21.41 15.24 9.69
CA MET A 341 -20.92 14.11 8.89
C MET A 341 -20.27 14.58 7.58
N ALA A 342 -20.88 15.56 6.89
CA ALA A 342 -20.29 16.11 5.68
C ALA A 342 -18.96 16.84 5.94
N ALA A 343 -18.89 17.61 7.02
CA ALA A 343 -17.67 18.33 7.42
C ALA A 343 -16.53 17.35 7.77
N MET A 344 -16.81 16.35 8.62
CA MET A 344 -15.83 15.32 9.00
C MET A 344 -15.31 14.56 7.78
N LEU A 345 -16.20 14.12 6.88
CA LEU A 345 -15.80 13.39 5.68
C LEU A 345 -14.98 14.25 4.72
N THR A 346 -15.30 15.54 4.57
CA THR A 346 -14.50 16.47 3.77
C THR A 346 -13.09 16.62 4.35
N GLN A 347 -12.98 16.80 5.66
CA GLN A 347 -11.68 16.97 6.33
C GLN A 347 -10.84 15.70 6.25
N LEU A 348 -11.38 14.58 6.74
CA LEU A 348 -10.68 13.29 6.73
C LEU A 348 -10.31 12.87 5.29
N GLY A 349 -11.15 13.17 4.31
CA GLY A 349 -10.85 12.90 2.89
C GLY A 349 -9.65 13.67 2.34
N GLY A 350 -9.25 14.76 3.01
CA GLY A 350 -8.06 15.53 2.65
C GLY A 350 -6.73 14.93 3.11
N TYR A 351 -6.74 14.01 4.08
CA TYR A 351 -5.54 13.41 4.67
C TYR A 351 -5.70 11.91 4.98
N SER A 352 -6.61 11.23 4.28
CA SER A 352 -6.73 9.78 4.35
C SER A 352 -6.85 9.14 2.98
N ARG A 353 -6.18 7.99 2.78
CA ARG A 353 -6.25 7.22 1.53
C ARG A 353 -7.57 6.44 1.41
N ARG A 354 -8.14 6.02 2.54
CA ARG A 354 -9.40 5.28 2.57
C ARG A 354 -10.24 5.61 3.80
N LEU A 355 -11.52 5.88 3.57
CA LEU A 355 -12.52 6.17 4.60
C LEU A 355 -13.60 5.10 4.62
N ILE A 356 -13.90 4.61 5.81
CA ILE A 356 -15.01 3.70 6.09
C ILE A 356 -15.88 4.34 7.17
N VAL A 357 -17.12 4.68 6.82
CA VAL A 357 -18.15 5.05 7.78
C VAL A 357 -18.85 3.78 8.25
N ILE A 358 -18.89 3.56 9.56
CA ILE A 358 -19.60 2.44 10.16
C ILE A 358 -20.93 2.97 10.71
N SER A 359 -22.03 2.31 10.37
CA SER A 359 -23.34 2.62 10.97
C SER A 359 -23.33 2.36 12.47
N GLU A 360 -24.09 3.15 13.23
CA GLU A 360 -24.30 2.87 14.65
C GLU A 360 -25.08 1.55 14.86
N THR A 361 -24.77 0.84 15.95
CA THR A 361 -25.50 -0.37 16.34
C THR A 361 -26.89 -0.01 16.91
N PRO A 362 -27.91 -0.86 16.78
CA PRO A 362 -29.21 -0.60 17.38
C PRO A 362 -29.13 -0.57 18.91
N PHE A 363 -30.04 0.18 19.54
CA PHE A 363 -30.31 0.09 20.96
C PHE A 363 -30.95 -1.27 21.30
N GLY A 364 -30.44 -1.91 22.35
CA GLY A 364 -30.97 -3.17 22.87
C GLY A 364 -31.91 -2.98 24.07
N PRO A 365 -32.77 -3.97 24.37
CA PRO A 365 -33.08 -5.15 23.56
C PRO A 365 -33.96 -4.82 22.34
N VAL A 366 -33.61 -5.40 21.18
CA VAL A 366 -34.33 -5.19 19.91
C VAL A 366 -35.70 -5.88 19.91
N ASP A 367 -36.61 -5.41 19.05
CA ASP A 367 -37.99 -5.92 18.87
C ASP A 367 -38.87 -5.87 20.14
N THR A 368 -38.58 -4.95 21.06
CA THR A 368 -39.44 -4.67 22.21
C THR A 368 -40.41 -3.52 21.90
N PRO A 369 -41.73 -3.67 22.12
CA PRO A 369 -42.72 -2.64 21.80
C PRO A 369 -42.73 -1.51 22.85
N GLU A 370 -41.65 -0.73 22.94
CA GLU A 370 -41.44 0.34 23.93
C GLU A 370 -40.49 1.45 23.40
N ILE A 371 -39.99 2.31 24.31
CA ILE A 371 -39.07 3.44 24.06
C ILE A 371 -37.86 3.07 23.17
N VAL A 372 -37.35 1.84 23.27
CA VAL A 372 -36.22 1.35 22.47
C VAL A 372 -36.56 1.26 20.98
N SER A 373 -37.82 0.95 20.64
CA SER A 373 -38.30 0.96 19.27
C SER A 373 -38.32 2.38 18.68
N GLU A 374 -38.74 3.37 19.46
CA GLU A 374 -38.72 4.78 19.05
C GLU A 374 -37.29 5.30 18.87
N MET A 375 -36.40 4.98 19.82
CA MET A 375 -34.98 5.30 19.74
C MET A 375 -34.33 4.71 18.49
N ASN A 376 -34.61 3.43 18.18
CA ASN A 376 -34.11 2.76 17.00
C ASN A 376 -34.71 3.34 15.71
N ALA A 377 -36.00 3.67 15.68
CA ALA A 377 -36.61 4.34 14.53
C ALA A 377 -35.99 5.71 14.23
N GLU A 378 -35.60 6.45 15.27
CA GLU A 378 -34.87 7.70 15.12
C GLU A 378 -33.42 7.44 14.66
N LEU A 379 -32.68 6.53 15.30
CA LEU A 379 -31.29 6.22 14.96
C LEU A 379 -31.11 5.69 13.52
N THR A 380 -32.05 4.92 12.99
CA THR A 380 -32.02 4.49 11.58
C THR A 380 -31.96 5.68 10.63
N ARG A 381 -32.62 6.80 10.95
CA ARG A 381 -32.57 8.01 10.11
C ARG A 381 -31.18 8.66 10.13
N TYR A 382 -30.46 8.57 11.24
CA TYR A 382 -29.08 9.05 11.36
C TYR A 382 -28.12 8.15 10.59
N ASN A 383 -28.28 6.83 10.69
CA ASN A 383 -27.55 5.87 9.86
C ASN A 383 -27.79 6.12 8.35
N ASP A 384 -29.04 6.38 7.94
CA ASP A 384 -29.35 6.75 6.55
C ASP A 384 -28.67 8.06 6.11
N ALA A 385 -28.58 9.05 7.01
CA ALA A 385 -27.87 10.30 6.74
C ALA A 385 -26.36 10.08 6.62
N ALA A 386 -25.76 9.25 7.49
CA ALA A 386 -24.36 8.86 7.43
C ALA A 386 -24.04 8.13 6.12
N ALA A 387 -24.91 7.21 5.69
CA ALA A 387 -24.76 6.48 4.41
C ALA A 387 -24.79 7.44 3.21
N LYS A 388 -25.73 8.39 3.19
CA LYS A 388 -25.82 9.42 2.14
C LYS A 388 -24.58 10.31 2.13
N ALA A 389 -24.11 10.72 3.30
CA ALA A 389 -22.89 11.53 3.42
C ALA A 389 -21.66 10.76 2.92
N ALA A 390 -21.50 9.49 3.33
CA ALA A 390 -20.40 8.63 2.87
C ALA A 390 -20.38 8.50 1.35
N SER A 391 -21.52 8.19 0.74
CA SER A 391 -21.67 8.07 -0.71
C SER A 391 -21.29 9.37 -1.45
N LYS A 392 -21.76 10.53 -0.96
CA LYS A 392 -21.47 11.84 -1.55
C LYS A 392 -19.97 12.18 -1.56
N HIS A 393 -19.23 11.70 -0.57
CA HIS A 393 -17.78 11.96 -0.42
C HIS A 393 -16.90 10.81 -0.93
N GLY A 394 -17.47 9.78 -1.56
CA GLY A 394 -16.71 8.63 -2.06
C GLY A 394 -16.12 7.73 -0.96
N ALA A 395 -16.61 7.87 0.28
CA ALA A 395 -16.27 6.98 1.38
C ALA A 395 -17.06 5.67 1.29
N LEU A 396 -16.49 4.61 1.85
CA LEU A 396 -17.18 3.33 2.01
C LEU A 396 -18.14 3.40 3.19
N TYR A 397 -19.26 2.68 3.13
CA TYR A 397 -20.23 2.59 4.21
C TYR A 397 -20.41 1.12 4.62
N LEU A 398 -20.19 0.81 5.89
CA LEU A 398 -20.38 -0.50 6.50
C LEU A 398 -21.64 -0.45 7.37
N ASP A 399 -22.71 -1.08 6.89
CA ASP A 399 -23.93 -1.28 7.67
C ASP A 399 -23.80 -2.52 8.56
N VAL A 400 -23.83 -2.31 9.88
CA VAL A 400 -23.76 -3.37 10.88
C VAL A 400 -25.11 -3.66 11.54
N TRP A 401 -26.17 -2.94 11.17
CA TRP A 401 -27.47 -3.05 11.81
C TRP A 401 -28.07 -4.45 11.68
N ALA A 402 -28.11 -5.00 10.46
CA ALA A 402 -28.67 -6.32 10.21
C ALA A 402 -27.88 -7.45 10.93
N PRO A 403 -26.54 -7.49 10.87
CA PRO A 403 -25.76 -8.44 11.68
C PRO A 403 -26.02 -8.35 13.19
N PHE A 404 -26.13 -7.15 13.74
CA PHE A 404 -26.39 -6.96 15.18
C PHE A 404 -27.79 -7.40 15.59
N THR A 405 -28.82 -6.98 14.85
CA THR A 405 -30.20 -7.42 15.13
C THR A 405 -30.35 -8.94 14.98
N ALA A 406 -29.70 -9.56 13.99
CA ALA A 406 -29.71 -11.00 13.80
C ALA A 406 -29.04 -11.74 14.98
N ALA A 407 -27.86 -11.27 15.42
CA ALA A 407 -27.16 -11.85 16.57
C ALA A 407 -27.99 -11.72 17.86
N ALA A 408 -28.57 -10.55 18.12
CA ALA A 408 -29.42 -10.30 19.28
C ALA A 408 -30.64 -11.23 19.32
N ARG A 409 -31.34 -11.41 18.19
CA ARG A 409 -32.49 -12.32 18.07
C ARG A 409 -32.11 -13.78 18.34
N GLN A 410 -30.99 -14.23 17.80
CA GLN A 410 -30.51 -15.61 18.03
C GLN A 410 -30.22 -15.85 19.51
N LEU A 411 -29.57 -14.91 20.18
CA LEU A 411 -29.28 -15.00 21.61
C LEU A 411 -30.53 -15.01 22.48
N ALA A 412 -31.55 -14.23 22.11
CA ALA A 412 -32.84 -14.21 22.80
C ALA A 412 -33.59 -15.56 22.70
N THR A 413 -33.30 -16.37 21.67
CA THR A 413 -33.92 -17.70 21.46
C THR A 413 -33.10 -18.88 22.02
N ALA A 414 -32.02 -18.62 22.77
CA ALA A 414 -31.15 -19.67 23.28
C ALA A 414 -31.90 -20.66 24.22
N PRO A 415 -31.65 -21.98 24.12
CA PRO A 415 -32.34 -22.98 24.96
C PRO A 415 -32.12 -22.77 26.46
N ALA A 416 -33.14 -23.10 27.25
CA ALA A 416 -33.07 -23.08 28.71
C ALA A 416 -31.88 -23.92 29.21
N GLY A 417 -30.96 -23.28 29.97
CA GLY A 417 -29.74 -23.90 30.49
C GLY A 417 -28.44 -23.32 29.92
N HIS A 418 -28.50 -22.56 28.82
CA HIS A 418 -27.39 -21.70 28.39
C HIS A 418 -27.52 -20.33 29.06
N GLN A 419 -26.42 -19.71 29.49
CA GLN A 419 -26.48 -18.32 29.92
C GLN A 419 -26.94 -17.44 28.75
N PRO A 420 -28.04 -16.66 28.88
CA PRO A 420 -28.45 -15.74 27.84
C PRO A 420 -27.35 -14.70 27.65
N GLY A 421 -26.67 -14.76 26.49
CA GLY A 421 -25.71 -13.75 26.09
C GLY A 421 -26.44 -12.51 25.57
N SER A 422 -25.84 -11.33 25.71
CA SER A 422 -26.28 -10.11 25.06
C SER A 422 -25.13 -9.54 24.25
N VAL A 423 -25.42 -8.89 23.12
CA VAL A 423 -24.41 -8.10 22.39
C VAL A 423 -24.19 -6.72 23.03
N TRP A 424 -25.07 -6.30 23.95
CA TRP A 424 -24.94 -5.07 24.74
C TRP A 424 -24.86 -5.33 26.25
N SER A 425 -24.04 -4.55 26.96
CA SER A 425 -23.95 -4.59 28.43
C SER A 425 -25.06 -3.78 29.11
N ASP A 426 -25.48 -2.67 28.51
CA ASP A 426 -26.49 -1.75 29.06
C ASP A 426 -27.52 -1.27 28.02
N GLY A 427 -27.62 -1.99 26.90
CA GLY A 427 -28.46 -1.62 25.76
C GLY A 427 -27.79 -0.69 24.74
N VAL A 428 -26.56 -0.21 25.01
CA VAL A 428 -25.77 0.62 24.08
C VAL A 428 -24.34 0.10 23.93
N HIS A 429 -23.63 -0.07 25.04
CA HIS A 429 -22.23 -0.46 25.03
C HIS A 429 -22.08 -1.95 24.73
N LEU A 430 -21.06 -2.31 23.95
CA LEU A 430 -20.91 -3.67 23.47
C LEU A 430 -20.35 -4.59 24.56
N THR A 431 -20.88 -5.81 24.64
CA THR A 431 -20.19 -6.89 25.37
C THR A 431 -19.02 -7.41 24.54
N GLU A 432 -18.19 -8.30 25.11
CA GLU A 432 -17.16 -9.00 24.33
C GLU A 432 -17.70 -9.77 23.13
N LEU A 433 -18.96 -10.22 23.20
CA LEU A 433 -19.67 -10.85 22.08
C LEU A 433 -20.10 -9.80 21.05
N GLY A 434 -20.61 -8.64 21.48
CA GLY A 434 -20.91 -7.52 20.59
C GLY A 434 -19.66 -7.02 19.84
N ASP A 435 -18.53 -6.88 20.54
CA ASP A 435 -17.23 -6.58 19.94
C ASP A 435 -16.84 -7.61 18.88
N ALA A 436 -17.06 -8.91 19.15
CA ALA A 436 -16.75 -9.97 18.20
C ALA A 436 -17.66 -9.94 16.96
N VAL A 437 -18.94 -9.59 17.12
CA VAL A 437 -19.86 -9.39 16.00
C VAL A 437 -19.38 -8.24 15.11
N LEU A 438 -19.08 -7.08 15.69
CA LEU A 438 -18.59 -5.91 14.96
C LEU A 438 -17.25 -6.20 14.25
N LEU A 439 -16.28 -6.76 14.98
CA LEU A 439 -14.99 -7.15 14.42
C LEU A 439 -15.15 -8.02 13.18
N ARG A 440 -15.98 -9.06 13.26
CA ARG A 440 -16.21 -9.98 12.14
C ARG A 440 -16.79 -9.27 10.91
N GLN A 441 -17.70 -8.31 11.11
CA GLN A 441 -18.23 -7.51 9.99
C GLN A 441 -17.13 -6.66 9.36
N VAL A 442 -16.32 -5.99 10.18
CA VAL A 442 -15.20 -5.17 9.70
C VAL A 442 -14.17 -6.02 8.94
N GLU A 443 -13.75 -7.17 9.48
CA GLU A 443 -12.80 -8.07 8.83
C GLU A 443 -13.32 -8.57 7.48
N THR A 444 -14.59 -8.96 7.44
CA THR A 444 -15.25 -9.42 6.21
C THR A 444 -15.28 -8.30 5.18
N PHE A 445 -15.66 -7.10 5.59
CA PHE A 445 -15.71 -5.92 4.73
C PHE A 445 -14.33 -5.55 4.17
N LEU A 446 -13.30 -5.54 5.02
CA LEU A 446 -11.92 -5.28 4.58
C LEU A 446 -11.44 -6.30 3.54
N ALA A 447 -11.80 -7.58 3.73
CA ALA A 447 -11.43 -8.66 2.82
C ALA A 447 -12.18 -8.58 1.47
N GLU A 448 -13.51 -8.41 1.49
CA GLU A 448 -14.34 -8.30 0.28
C GLU A 448 -13.92 -7.12 -0.61
N HIS A 449 -13.54 -6.01 0.01
CA HIS A 449 -13.08 -4.83 -0.71
C HIS A 449 -11.58 -4.82 -1.01
N HIS A 450 -10.83 -5.84 -0.57
CA HIS A 450 -9.37 -5.93 -0.68
C HIS A 450 -8.65 -4.67 -0.17
N ILE A 451 -9.11 -4.11 0.95
CA ILE A 451 -8.66 -2.78 1.42
C ILE A 451 -7.18 -2.79 1.77
N ILE A 452 -6.74 -3.73 2.61
CA ILE A 452 -5.34 -3.80 3.04
C ILE A 452 -4.42 -4.07 1.85
N ASP A 453 -4.76 -5.04 0.99
CA ASP A 453 -3.96 -5.35 -0.20
C ASP A 453 -3.78 -4.13 -1.11
N LYS A 454 -4.85 -3.37 -1.37
CA LYS A 454 -4.80 -2.14 -2.18
C LYS A 454 -3.98 -1.03 -1.50
N LEU A 455 -4.04 -0.94 -0.17
CA LEU A 455 -3.21 0.01 0.58
C LEU A 455 -1.72 -0.35 0.53
N LEU A 456 -1.40 -1.64 0.33
CA LEU A 456 -0.04 -2.16 0.17
C LEU A 456 0.50 -2.12 -1.27
N ASP A 457 -0.32 -1.77 -2.27
CA ASP A 457 0.14 -1.51 -3.64
C ASP A 457 0.59 -0.04 -3.80
N TYR A 458 1.44 0.25 -4.79
CA TYR A 458 1.80 1.63 -5.13
C TYR A 458 0.78 2.21 -6.12
N PRO A 459 0.29 3.44 -5.91
CA PRO A 459 -0.68 4.05 -6.81
C PRO A 459 -0.08 4.25 -8.21
N ARG A 460 -0.84 3.91 -9.25
CA ARG A 460 -0.46 4.25 -10.62
C ARG A 460 -0.57 5.76 -10.81
N LEU A 461 0.51 6.36 -11.28
CA LEU A 461 0.60 7.78 -11.52
C LEU A 461 0.90 8.04 -12.99
N GLU A 462 0.51 9.22 -13.44
CA GLU A 462 0.79 9.67 -14.80
C GLU A 462 2.28 9.72 -15.11
N ARG A 463 2.67 9.39 -16.35
CA ARG A 463 4.07 9.38 -16.82
C ARG A 463 4.89 10.59 -16.34
N ASP A 464 4.31 11.79 -16.40
CA ASP A 464 5.04 13.02 -16.06
C ASP A 464 5.16 13.25 -14.55
N ARG A 465 4.32 12.59 -13.75
CA ARG A 465 4.30 12.70 -12.27
C ARG A 465 5.01 11.55 -11.58
N ALA A 466 4.98 10.35 -12.16
CA ALA A 466 5.48 9.14 -11.53
C ALA A 466 6.98 9.21 -11.18
N PRO A 467 7.89 9.64 -12.10
CA PRO A 467 9.32 9.72 -11.78
C PRO A 467 9.61 10.65 -10.59
N GLU A 468 8.93 11.78 -10.50
CA GLU A 468 9.12 12.74 -9.41
C GLU A 468 8.55 12.23 -8.09
N ALA A 469 7.33 11.71 -8.11
CA ALA A 469 6.66 11.19 -6.93
C ALA A 469 7.41 10.00 -6.30
N TYR A 470 8.01 9.15 -7.13
CA TYR A 470 8.75 7.97 -6.68
C TYR A 470 10.26 8.16 -6.54
N ARG A 471 10.81 9.31 -6.98
CA ARG A 471 12.26 9.63 -6.88
C ARG A 471 12.86 9.38 -5.49
N PRO A 472 12.20 9.72 -4.36
CA PRO A 472 12.76 9.47 -3.03
C PRO A 472 13.13 8.00 -2.80
N MET A 473 12.38 7.06 -3.36
CA MET A 473 12.66 5.61 -3.24
C MET A 473 13.96 5.18 -3.93
N PHE A 474 14.44 5.94 -4.90
CA PHE A 474 15.60 5.61 -5.72
C PHE A 474 16.79 6.53 -5.49
N THR A 475 16.67 7.50 -4.58
CA THR A 475 17.68 8.55 -4.36
C THR A 475 19.02 7.95 -3.91
N ALA A 476 19.00 6.96 -3.02
CA ALA A 476 20.21 6.26 -2.57
C ALA A 476 20.89 5.43 -3.67
N HIS A 477 20.20 5.18 -4.78
CA HIS A 477 20.70 4.38 -5.91
C HIS A 477 21.16 5.25 -7.09
N ARG A 478 21.15 6.57 -6.95
CA ARG A 478 21.74 7.50 -7.90
C ARG A 478 23.04 8.05 -7.30
N PRO A 479 24.08 8.32 -8.11
CA PRO A 479 25.24 9.05 -7.64
C PRO A 479 24.79 10.42 -7.10
N ALA A 480 25.42 10.88 -6.02
CA ALA A 480 25.16 12.21 -5.50
C ALA A 480 25.40 13.24 -6.62
N HIS A 481 24.42 14.10 -6.87
CA HIS A 481 24.61 15.24 -7.76
C HIS A 481 25.65 16.17 -7.12
N ASN A 482 26.83 16.26 -7.72
CA ASN A 482 27.82 17.29 -7.38
C ASN A 482 27.39 18.66 -7.89
#